data_AF-A0A4Q2YVN8-F1
#
_entry.id   AF-A0A4Q2YVN8-F1
#
_cell.length_a   1.000
_cell.length_b   1.000
_cell.length_c   1.000
_cell.angle_alpha   90.00
_cell.angle_beta   90.00
_cell.angle_gamma   90.00
#
_symmetry.space_group_name_H-M   'P 1'
#
loop_
_entity.id
_entity.type
_entity.pdbx_description
1 polymer ?
#
loop_
_entity_poly.entity_id
_entity_poly.type
_entity_poly.pdbx_seq_one_letter_code
_entity_poly.pdbx_strand_id
1 'polypeptide(L)'
;MSACATTRGAPLPDGSDVALSQKAYVDGPLVQPVEILEDSRCPMNARCVWAGRVRVKMVWIRGNGEKQPFEATLGEPVQLADGQFTLESVRPEKMTNVTIKPSDYRFSFRFAGGL
;
A
#
# COMPACT_ATOMS: atom_id res chain seq x y z
N MET A 1 -25.20 -21.09 -31.76
CA MET A 1 -25.30 -19.97 -30.80
C MET A 1 -24.34 -20.30 -29.66
N SER A 2 -23.19 -19.65 -29.56
CA SER A 2 -22.20 -19.94 -28.50
C SER A 2 -21.90 -18.68 -27.71
N ALA A 3 -21.96 -18.84 -26.40
CA ALA A 3 -22.17 -17.81 -25.39
C ALA A 3 -20.94 -16.91 -25.14
N CYS A 4 -21.21 -15.64 -24.84
CA CYS A 4 -20.24 -14.68 -24.32
C CYS A 4 -19.67 -15.18 -22.99
N ALA A 5 -18.35 -15.34 -22.91
CA ALA A 5 -17.65 -15.50 -21.64
C ALA A 5 -17.70 -14.16 -20.90
N THR A 6 -18.49 -14.09 -19.83
CA THR A 6 -18.43 -13.01 -18.86
C THR A 6 -17.08 -13.10 -18.15
N THR A 7 -16.13 -12.24 -18.48
CA THR A 7 -14.92 -12.04 -17.69
C THR A 7 -15.37 -11.53 -16.32
N ARG A 8 -15.54 -12.45 -15.35
CA ARG A 8 -15.54 -12.08 -13.93
C ARG A 8 -14.26 -11.28 -13.72
N GLY A 9 -14.40 -10.03 -13.28
CA GLY A 9 -13.28 -9.13 -13.05
C GLY A 9 -12.17 -9.86 -12.31
N ALA A 10 -10.93 -9.68 -12.76
CA ALA A 10 -9.78 -10.35 -12.18
C ALA A 10 -9.82 -10.21 -10.64
N PRO A 11 -9.48 -11.27 -9.88
CA PRO A 11 -9.33 -11.17 -8.44
C PRO A 11 -8.48 -9.96 -8.11
N LEU A 12 -8.91 -9.18 -7.11
CA LEU A 12 -8.08 -8.08 -6.61
C LEU A 12 -6.72 -8.65 -6.17
N PRO A 13 -5.62 -7.93 -6.39
CA PRO A 13 -4.30 -8.37 -6.00
C PRO A 13 -4.23 -8.56 -4.48
N ASP A 14 -3.30 -9.42 -4.06
CA ASP A 14 -2.86 -9.49 -2.68
C ASP A 14 -2.07 -8.21 -2.29
N GLY A 15 -1.77 -8.09 -1.01
CA GLY A 15 -1.06 -6.96 -0.46
C GLY A 15 0.41 -6.82 -0.89
N SER A 16 0.98 -7.69 -1.72
CA SER A 16 2.45 -7.80 -1.89
C SER A 16 3.07 -6.86 -2.96
N ASP A 17 2.30 -6.37 -3.92
CA ASP A 17 2.79 -5.48 -5.01
C ASP A 17 1.72 -4.49 -5.50
N VAL A 18 1.20 -3.69 -4.59
CA VAL A 18 0.07 -2.79 -4.85
C VAL A 18 0.56 -1.47 -5.44
N ALA A 19 0.07 -1.06 -6.61
CA ALA A 19 0.34 0.25 -7.19
C ALA A 19 -0.43 1.36 -6.47
N LEU A 20 0.05 2.60 -6.60
CA LEU A 20 -0.72 3.76 -6.12
C LEU A 20 -2.11 3.80 -6.80
N SER A 21 -3.14 4.10 -6.01
CA SER A 21 -4.57 4.06 -6.39
C SER A 21 -5.13 2.66 -6.72
N GLN A 22 -4.36 1.58 -6.59
CA GLN A 22 -4.86 0.22 -6.78
C GLN A 22 -5.49 -0.32 -5.47
N LYS A 23 -6.62 -1.01 -5.58
CA LYS A 23 -7.23 -1.70 -4.43
C LYS A 23 -6.59 -3.07 -4.25
N ALA A 24 -6.40 -3.50 -3.01
CA ALA A 24 -5.87 -4.82 -2.68
C ALA A 24 -6.51 -5.40 -1.42
N TYR A 25 -6.62 -6.72 -1.37
CA TYR A 25 -6.97 -7.43 -0.14
C TYR A 25 -5.69 -7.79 0.62
N VAL A 26 -5.65 -7.48 1.91
CA VAL A 26 -4.51 -7.75 2.78
C VAL A 26 -5.00 -8.63 3.92
N ASP A 27 -5.08 -9.94 3.67
CA ASP A 27 -5.54 -10.95 4.64
C ASP A 27 -6.87 -10.60 5.35
N GLY A 28 -7.78 -9.92 4.64
CA GLY A 28 -9.12 -9.55 5.14
C GLY A 28 -9.53 -8.14 4.71
N PRO A 29 -8.95 -7.07 5.27
CA PRO A 29 -9.25 -5.69 4.88
C PRO A 29 -9.01 -5.40 3.39
N LEU A 30 -9.97 -4.71 2.77
CA LEU A 30 -9.79 -4.11 1.44
C LEU A 30 -9.21 -2.70 1.59
N VAL A 31 -7.99 -2.50 1.14
CA VAL A 31 -7.28 -1.22 1.28
C VAL A 31 -6.86 -0.63 -0.07
N GLN A 32 -6.58 0.66 -0.07
CA GLN A 32 -6.12 1.40 -1.24
C GLN A 32 -5.12 2.48 -0.82
N PRO A 33 -3.85 2.46 -1.27
CA PRO A 33 -2.96 3.61 -1.16
C PRO A 33 -3.43 4.70 -2.12
N VAL A 34 -3.70 5.90 -1.61
CA VAL A 34 -4.23 7.00 -2.43
C VAL A 34 -3.20 8.09 -2.71
N GLU A 35 -2.26 8.30 -1.79
CA GLU A 35 -1.30 9.40 -1.87
C GLU A 35 -0.04 9.11 -1.04
N ILE A 36 1.14 9.46 -1.55
CA ILE A 36 2.38 9.48 -0.76
C ILE A 36 2.45 10.84 -0.07
N LEU A 37 2.32 10.85 1.26
CA LEU A 37 2.40 12.07 2.07
C LEU A 37 3.85 12.49 2.31
N GLU A 38 4.74 11.51 2.47
CA GLU A 38 6.15 11.73 2.69
C GLU A 38 6.97 10.55 2.15
N ASP A 39 8.04 10.83 1.42
CA ASP A 39 9.10 9.85 1.14
C ASP A 39 10.47 10.50 1.37
N SER A 40 10.92 10.43 2.62
CA SER A 40 12.21 10.93 3.08
C SER A 40 13.24 9.81 3.25
N ARG A 41 13.01 8.61 2.69
CA ARG A 41 13.92 7.46 2.75
C ARG A 41 15.35 7.86 2.43
N CYS A 42 16.32 7.29 3.14
CA CYS A 42 17.71 7.51 2.82
C CYS A 42 18.03 6.88 1.46
N PRO A 43 18.52 7.65 0.47
CA PRO A 43 18.89 7.07 -0.81
C PRO A 43 19.98 6.01 -0.64
N MET A 44 19.90 4.91 -1.38
CA MET A 44 20.86 3.81 -1.27
C MET A 44 22.30 4.22 -1.59
N ASN A 45 22.47 5.31 -2.35
CA ASN A 45 23.75 5.86 -2.75
C ASN A 45 24.15 7.11 -1.93
N ALA A 46 23.55 7.33 -0.76
CA ALA A 46 23.84 8.47 0.11
C ALA A 46 24.14 8.03 1.55
N ARG A 47 24.75 8.93 2.33
CA ARG A 47 24.92 8.77 3.79
C ARG A 47 24.00 9.76 4.49
N CYS A 48 22.96 9.26 5.15
CA CYS A 48 22.00 10.10 5.88
C CYS A 48 22.34 10.13 7.38
N VAL A 49 22.17 11.30 7.98
CA VAL A 49 22.35 11.50 9.43
C VAL A 49 21.05 11.19 10.20
N TRP A 50 19.90 11.29 9.54
CA TRP A 50 18.58 11.07 10.11
C TRP A 50 17.93 9.84 9.49
N ALA A 51 17.16 9.09 10.29
CA ALA A 51 16.31 8.02 9.79
C ALA A 51 15.16 8.63 8.98
N GLY A 52 15.25 8.51 7.65
CA GLY A 52 14.15 8.84 6.75
C GLY A 52 12.94 7.92 6.98
N ARG A 53 11.77 8.33 6.50
CA ARG A 53 10.53 7.54 6.60
C ARG A 53 9.69 7.65 5.34
N VAL A 54 8.71 6.76 5.22
CA VAL A 54 7.64 6.89 4.22
C VAL A 54 6.31 6.93 4.95
N ARG A 55 5.47 7.90 4.58
CA ARG A 55 4.08 8.00 5.05
C ARG A 55 3.17 7.98 3.84
N VAL A 56 2.18 7.09 3.87
CA VAL A 56 1.22 6.90 2.79
C VAL A 56 -0.18 7.11 3.36
N LYS A 57 -0.98 7.91 2.65
CA LYS A 57 -2.40 8.01 2.90
C LYS A 57 -3.09 6.80 2.29
N MET A 58 -3.81 6.09 3.12
CA MET A 58 -4.53 4.88 2.79
C MET A 58 -6.03 5.11 2.94
N VAL A 59 -6.81 4.31 2.26
CA VAL A 59 -8.26 4.20 2.45
C VAL A 59 -8.60 2.75 2.71
N TRP A 60 -9.24 2.49 3.85
CA TRP A 60 -9.88 1.22 4.14
C TRP A 60 -11.32 1.26 3.62
N ILE A 61 -11.67 0.30 2.78
CA ILE A 61 -13.00 0.13 2.22
C ILE A 61 -13.69 -0.97 3.03
N ARG A 62 -14.62 -0.57 3.89
CA ARG A 62 -15.39 -1.50 4.74
C ARG A 62 -16.38 -2.31 3.89
N GLY A 63 -16.87 -3.43 4.43
CA GLY A 63 -17.82 -4.30 3.73
C GLY A 63 -19.14 -3.64 3.34
N ASN A 64 -19.53 -2.56 4.03
CA ASN A 64 -20.69 -1.71 3.72
C ASN A 64 -20.39 -0.67 2.61
N GLY A 65 -19.18 -0.62 2.07
CA GLY A 65 -18.72 0.35 1.06
C GLY A 65 -18.20 1.68 1.63
N GLU A 66 -18.24 1.86 2.96
CA GLU A 66 -17.71 3.05 3.61
C GLU A 66 -16.20 3.15 3.45
N LYS A 67 -15.71 4.36 3.16
CA LYS A 67 -14.29 4.66 2.95
C LYS A 67 -13.73 5.38 4.17
N GLN A 68 -12.90 4.70 4.93
CA GLN A 68 -12.22 5.27 6.08
C GLN A 68 -10.77 5.60 5.73
N PRO A 69 -10.38 6.89 5.68
CA PRO A 69 -8.98 7.27 5.48
C PRO A 69 -8.16 6.96 6.74
N PHE A 70 -6.91 6.54 6.53
CA PHE A 70 -5.92 6.39 7.60
C PHE A 70 -4.51 6.63 7.04
N GLU A 71 -3.53 6.82 7.90
CA GLU A 71 -2.12 6.95 7.51
C GLU A 71 -1.36 5.68 7.88
N ALA A 72 -0.45 5.25 7.01
CA ALA A 72 0.48 4.17 7.27
C ALA A 72 1.92 4.70 7.13
N THR A 73 2.73 4.47 8.16
CA THR A 73 4.18 4.72 8.10
C THR A 73 4.90 3.40 7.83
N LEU A 74 5.92 3.43 6.98
CA LEU A 74 6.73 2.25 6.66
C LEU A 74 7.31 1.62 7.93
N GLY A 75 7.01 0.34 8.16
CA GLY A 75 7.47 -0.44 9.32
C GLY A 75 6.71 -0.20 10.62
N GLU A 76 5.78 0.76 10.67
CA GLU A 76 5.00 1.04 11.89
C GLU A 76 3.60 0.39 11.79
N PRO A 77 3.20 -0.43 12.78
CA PRO A 77 1.87 -1.01 12.80
C PRO A 77 0.83 0.05 13.18
N VAL A 78 -0.30 0.06 12.46
CA VAL A 78 -1.49 0.86 12.77
C VAL A 78 -2.66 -0.07 13.08
N GLN A 79 -3.45 0.27 14.10
CA GLN A 79 -4.65 -0.47 14.42
C GLN A 79 -5.68 -0.27 13.30
N LEU A 80 -6.12 -1.36 12.68
CA LEU A 80 -7.12 -1.35 11.61
C LEU A 80 -8.09 -2.51 11.83
N ALA A 81 -9.39 -2.22 11.82
CA ALA A 81 -10.42 -3.20 12.20
C ALA A 81 -10.07 -3.86 13.56
N ASP A 82 -9.93 -5.18 13.57
CA ASP A 82 -9.60 -6.05 14.69
C ASP A 82 -8.12 -6.47 14.73
N GLY A 83 -7.27 -5.90 13.86
CA GLY A 83 -5.87 -6.29 13.73
C GLY A 83 -4.89 -5.13 13.56
N GLN A 84 -3.63 -5.49 13.30
CA GLN A 84 -2.57 -4.55 12.98
C GLN A 84 -2.28 -4.57 11.49
N PHE A 85 -2.42 -3.41 10.86
CA PHE A 85 -2.00 -3.19 9.48
C PHE A 85 -0.60 -2.59 9.47
N THR A 86 0.29 -3.09 8.62
CA THR A 86 1.65 -2.59 8.49
C THR A 86 1.98 -2.35 7.02
N LEU A 87 2.52 -1.18 6.70
CA LEU A 87 3.22 -0.95 5.43
C LEU A 87 4.60 -1.61 5.55
N GLU A 88 4.78 -2.75 4.91
CA GLU A 88 6.01 -3.56 5.04
C GLU A 88 7.12 -3.09 4.11
N SER A 89 6.78 -2.70 2.88
CA SER A 89 7.78 -2.29 1.90
C SER A 89 7.24 -1.21 0.95
N VAL A 90 8.15 -0.37 0.48
CA VAL A 90 7.90 0.64 -0.54
C VAL A 90 8.98 0.50 -1.58
N ARG A 91 8.60 0.23 -2.83
CA ARG A 91 9.51 0.10 -3.96
C ARG A 91 9.17 1.15 -5.03
N PRO A 92 10.12 1.59 -5.86
CA PRO A 92 11.55 1.26 -5.79
C PRO A 92 12.24 1.93 -4.59
N GLU A 93 13.44 1.47 -4.27
CA GLU A 93 14.33 2.15 -3.33
C GLU A 93 14.73 3.53 -3.85
N LYS A 94 15.00 4.48 -2.94
CA LYS A 94 15.35 5.85 -3.33
C LYS A 94 16.81 5.92 -3.81
N MET A 95 17.06 6.69 -4.87
CA MET A 95 18.40 7.02 -5.36
C MET A 95 18.50 8.52 -5.64
N THR A 96 19.66 9.14 -5.42
CA THR A 96 19.81 10.61 -5.59
C THR A 96 19.72 11.09 -7.05
N ASN A 97 19.95 10.19 -8.01
CA ASN A 97 19.96 10.47 -9.44
C ASN A 97 18.69 10.01 -10.18
N VAL A 98 17.69 9.49 -9.46
CA VAL A 98 16.45 8.97 -10.04
C VAL A 98 15.25 9.67 -9.41
N THR A 99 14.40 10.27 -10.25
CA THR A 99 13.09 10.76 -9.83
C THR A 99 12.07 9.63 -9.97
N ILE A 100 11.49 9.20 -8.85
CA ILE A 100 10.45 8.16 -8.83
C ILE A 100 9.10 8.82 -9.18
N LYS A 101 8.41 8.33 -10.22
CA LYS A 101 7.07 8.82 -10.54
C LYS A 101 6.03 8.13 -9.65
N PRO A 102 4.88 8.78 -9.36
CA PRO A 102 3.80 8.15 -8.60
C PRO A 102 3.37 6.77 -9.14
N SER A 103 3.40 6.58 -10.46
CA SER A 103 3.08 5.30 -11.14
C SER A 103 4.07 4.17 -10.87
N ASP A 104 5.30 4.52 -10.46
CA ASP A 104 6.39 3.56 -10.29
C ASP A 104 6.37 2.95 -8.87
N TYR A 105 5.63 3.57 -7.94
CA TYR A 105 5.52 3.07 -6.58
C TYR A 105 4.79 1.74 -6.53
N ARG A 106 5.35 0.83 -5.74
CA ARG A 106 4.75 -0.44 -5.33
C ARG A 106 4.83 -0.55 -3.82
N PHE A 107 3.72 -0.94 -3.22
CA PHE A 107 3.57 -1.07 -1.78
C PHE A 107 3.32 -2.53 -1.42
N SER A 108 3.99 -3.00 -0.37
CA SER A 108 3.67 -4.28 0.26
C SER A 108 3.06 -4.03 1.63
N PHE A 109 1.98 -4.72 1.94
CA PHE A 109 1.25 -4.59 3.18
C PHE A 109 1.08 -5.94 3.84
N ARG A 110 0.99 -5.91 5.16
CA ARG A 110 0.62 -7.06 5.98
C ARG A 110 -0.48 -6.68 6.94
N PHE A 111 -1.36 -7.63 7.19
CA PHE A 111 -2.37 -7.54 8.22
C PHE A 111 -2.19 -8.70 9.19
N ALA A 112 -2.19 -8.39 10.48
CA ALA A 112 -2.14 -9.37 11.56
C ALA A 112 -3.37 -9.17 12.45
N GLY A 113 -4.43 -9.93 12.18
CA GLY A 113 -5.73 -9.88 12.86
C GLY A 113 -6.69 -10.94 12.31
N GLY A 114 -7.94 -10.98 12.77
CA GLY A 114 -8.94 -11.94 12.28
C GLY A 114 -9.06 -13.24 13.07
N LEU A 115 -8.91 -13.20 14.40
CA LEU A 115 -9.25 -14.33 15.29
C LEU A 115 -10.77 -14.51 15.44
#